data_AF-A0A7H1C7H7-F1
#
_entry.id   AF-A0A7H1C7H7-F1
#
_cell.length_a   1.000
_cell.length_b   1.000
_cell.length_c   1.000
_cell.angle_alpha   90.00
_cell.angle_beta   90.00
_cell.angle_gamma   90.00
#
_symmetry.space_group_name_H-M   'P 1'
#
loop_
_entity.id
_entity.type
_entity.pdbx_description
1 polymer ?
#
loop_
_entity_poly.entity_id
_entity_poly.type
_entity_poly.pdbx_seq_one_letter_code
_entity_poly.pdbx_strand_id
1 'polypeptide(L)'
;LEGVVMELADCALPLLAGVLPTASPEEAFKDVAAAFLVGAMPRREGMERKDLLSANVRIFKEQGQALDKVARKDVKILVVGNPANTNAFICSKYAPSIPKENFSAMTRLDQNRAQSQLAAKLGVPVQDVKNVIIWGNHSSTQFPDASNAIVKIGSLEKSVPAAINDDEYLKSSFVSTVQKRGAAVIAARKMSSALSAAKAASDHMRDWFQGSGDRWVSMGVVSDGSYGTPRDVVYSFPV
;
A
#
# COMPACT_ATOMS: atom_id res chain seq x y z
N LEU A 1 -4.40 -20.17 -12.70
CA LEU A 1 -5.19 -19.86 -11.48
C LEU A 1 -5.51 -21.15 -10.73
N GLU A 2 -5.98 -22.19 -11.42
CA GLU A 2 -6.26 -23.53 -10.84
C GLU A 2 -5.19 -24.06 -9.88
N GLY A 3 -3.89 -23.98 -10.23
CA GLY A 3 -2.81 -24.38 -9.33
C GLY A 3 -2.84 -23.73 -7.95
N VAL A 4 -3.13 -22.42 -7.90
CA VAL A 4 -3.25 -21.67 -6.64
C VAL A 4 -4.51 -22.06 -5.88
N VAL A 5 -5.60 -22.39 -6.58
CA VAL A 5 -6.84 -22.88 -5.95
C VAL A 5 -6.59 -24.21 -5.25
N MET A 6 -5.83 -25.11 -5.88
CA MET A 6 -5.41 -26.37 -5.26
C MET A 6 -4.54 -26.13 -4.01
N GLU A 7 -3.52 -25.27 -4.09
CA GLU A 7 -2.69 -24.96 -2.93
C GLU A 7 -3.48 -24.32 -1.76
N LEU A 8 -4.49 -23.51 -2.06
CA LEU A 8 -5.38 -22.95 -1.03
C LEU A 8 -6.22 -24.04 -0.33
N ALA A 9 -6.68 -25.04 -1.07
CA ALA A 9 -7.40 -26.18 -0.50
C ALA A 9 -6.47 -27.01 0.40
N ASP A 10 -5.24 -27.25 -0.05
CA ASP A 10 -4.22 -28.01 0.69
C ASP A 10 -3.79 -27.33 2.00
N CYS A 11 -3.97 -26.00 2.13
CA CYS A 11 -3.72 -25.28 3.38
C CYS A 11 -4.72 -25.59 4.51
N ALA A 12 -5.85 -26.25 4.23
CA ALA A 12 -6.88 -26.60 5.21
C ALA A 12 -7.30 -25.43 6.12
N LEU A 13 -7.49 -24.24 5.55
CA LEU A 13 -7.82 -23.03 6.30
C LEU A 13 -9.29 -23.04 6.75
N PRO A 14 -9.60 -23.11 8.06
CA PRO A 14 -10.98 -23.25 8.54
C PRO A 14 -11.87 -22.03 8.24
N LEU A 15 -11.27 -20.87 7.97
CA LEU A 15 -11.99 -19.64 7.60
C LEU A 15 -12.23 -19.52 6.09
N LEU A 16 -11.64 -20.39 5.27
CA LEU A 16 -11.82 -20.36 3.82
C LEU A 16 -13.06 -21.17 3.43
N ALA A 17 -14.20 -20.51 3.35
CA ALA A 17 -15.48 -21.15 3.01
C ALA A 17 -15.63 -21.51 1.52
N GLY A 18 -14.86 -20.86 0.62
CA GLY A 18 -14.91 -21.13 -0.81
C GLY A 18 -13.91 -20.30 -1.61
N VAL A 19 -13.62 -20.73 -2.85
CA VAL A 19 -12.75 -20.04 -3.80
C VAL A 19 -13.43 -20.06 -5.17
N LEU A 20 -13.55 -18.89 -5.80
CA LEU A 20 -14.11 -18.73 -7.15
C LEU A 20 -13.05 -18.18 -8.11
N PRO A 21 -12.37 -19.03 -8.89
CA PRO A 21 -11.53 -18.56 -9.98
C PRO A 21 -12.41 -18.11 -11.15
N THR A 22 -12.24 -16.87 -11.62
CA THR A 22 -12.97 -16.36 -12.79
C THR A 22 -12.13 -15.41 -13.63
N ALA A 23 -12.50 -15.27 -14.90
CA ALA A 23 -11.98 -14.26 -15.82
C ALA A 23 -12.94 -13.06 -16.00
N SER A 24 -14.13 -13.10 -15.38
CA SER A 24 -15.13 -12.03 -15.43
C SER A 24 -14.95 -11.08 -14.23
N PRO A 25 -14.63 -9.78 -14.45
CA PRO A 25 -14.56 -8.81 -13.36
C PRO A 25 -15.88 -8.67 -12.59
N GLU A 26 -17.03 -8.76 -13.27
CA GLU A 26 -18.33 -8.66 -12.61
C GLU A 26 -18.62 -9.87 -11.72
N GLU A 27 -18.19 -11.07 -12.10
CA GLU A 27 -18.31 -12.24 -11.22
C GLU A 27 -17.34 -12.14 -10.04
N ALA A 28 -16.11 -11.69 -10.28
CA ALA A 28 -15.07 -11.53 -9.26
C ALA A 28 -15.44 -10.47 -8.19
N PHE A 29 -16.14 -9.41 -8.59
CA PHE A 29 -16.48 -8.29 -7.70
C PHE A 29 -17.92 -8.33 -7.17
N LYS A 30 -18.68 -9.37 -7.48
CA LYS A 30 -20.06 -9.48 -7.00
C LYS A 30 -20.10 -9.54 -5.48
N ASP A 31 -20.82 -8.60 -4.87
CA ASP A 31 -21.08 -8.52 -3.42
C ASP A 31 -19.84 -8.48 -2.52
N VAL A 32 -18.65 -8.17 -3.06
CA VAL A 32 -17.41 -8.15 -2.27
C VAL A 32 -17.42 -7.02 -1.23
N ALA A 33 -16.90 -7.30 -0.03
CA ALA A 33 -16.67 -6.31 1.02
C ALA A 33 -15.23 -5.73 0.99
N ALA A 34 -14.30 -6.45 0.38
CA ALA A 34 -12.90 -6.08 0.24
C ALA A 34 -12.39 -6.44 -1.16
N ALA A 35 -11.66 -5.53 -1.80
CA ALA A 35 -11.05 -5.77 -3.10
C ALA A 35 -9.55 -5.44 -3.07
N PHE A 36 -8.71 -6.40 -3.43
CA PHE A 36 -7.26 -6.22 -3.60
C PHE A 36 -6.93 -6.15 -5.09
N LEU A 37 -6.71 -4.95 -5.62
CA LEU A 37 -6.37 -4.75 -7.03
C LEU A 37 -4.85 -4.85 -7.21
N VAL A 38 -4.38 -6.10 -7.31
CA VAL A 38 -2.95 -6.45 -7.43
C VAL A 38 -2.49 -6.45 -8.88
N GLY A 39 -3.33 -6.93 -9.79
CA GLY A 39 -3.02 -7.02 -11.22
C GLY A 39 -2.95 -5.63 -11.86
N ALA A 40 -1.79 -5.32 -12.44
CA ALA A 40 -1.55 -4.11 -13.24
C ALA A 40 -0.60 -4.46 -14.38
N MET A 41 -0.58 -3.62 -15.42
CA MET A 41 0.36 -3.81 -16.52
C MET A 41 1.78 -3.47 -16.05
N PRO A 42 2.72 -4.43 -16.00
CA PRO A 42 4.09 -4.12 -15.65
C PRO A 42 4.75 -3.32 -16.78
N ARG A 43 5.68 -2.44 -16.42
CA ARG A 43 6.50 -1.75 -17.42
C ARG A 43 7.34 -2.78 -18.18
N ARG A 44 7.27 -2.73 -19.51
CA ARG A 44 8.10 -3.54 -20.42
C ARG A 44 9.22 -2.69 -21.02
N GLU A 45 10.28 -3.35 -21.47
CA GLU A 45 11.33 -2.70 -22.24
C GLU A 45 10.75 -2.02 -23.50
N GLY A 46 11.24 -0.84 -23.84
CA GLY A 46 10.72 -0.02 -24.95
C GLY A 46 9.41 0.73 -24.67
N MET A 47 8.72 0.47 -23.54
CA MET A 47 7.46 1.15 -23.21
C MET A 47 7.70 2.56 -22.65
N GLU A 48 7.07 3.57 -23.26
CA GLU A 48 7.06 4.93 -22.73
C GLU A 48 6.11 5.05 -21.52
N ARG A 49 6.29 6.10 -20.71
CA ARG A 49 5.43 6.34 -19.55
C ARG A 49 3.96 6.51 -19.95
N LYS A 50 3.70 7.14 -21.11
CA LYS A 50 2.33 7.36 -21.64
C LYS A 50 1.64 6.04 -21.99
N ASP A 51 2.38 5.06 -22.51
CA ASP A 51 1.84 3.76 -22.91
C ASP A 51 1.47 2.93 -21.68
N LEU A 52 2.36 2.95 -20.68
CA LEU A 52 2.13 2.30 -19.39
C LEU A 52 0.89 2.87 -18.69
N LEU A 53 0.73 4.19 -18.68
CA LEU A 53 -0.44 4.84 -18.12
C LEU A 53 -1.70 4.49 -18.92
N SER A 54 -1.66 4.55 -20.25
CA SER A 54 -2.80 4.24 -21.11
C SER A 54 -3.29 2.79 -20.94
N ALA A 55 -2.36 1.83 -20.80
CA ALA A 55 -2.70 0.43 -20.56
C ALA A 55 -3.36 0.25 -19.19
N ASN A 56 -2.79 0.84 -18.13
CA ASN A 56 -3.38 0.74 -16.80
C ASN A 56 -4.71 1.48 -16.67
N VAL A 57 -4.90 2.61 -17.36
CA VAL A 57 -6.19 3.32 -17.40
C VAL A 57 -7.30 2.40 -17.89
N ARG A 58 -7.06 1.60 -18.93
CA ARG A 58 -8.06 0.64 -19.43
C ARG A 58 -8.44 -0.40 -18.38
N ILE A 59 -7.43 -0.99 -17.73
CA ILE A 59 -7.61 -2.01 -16.68
C ILE A 59 -8.43 -1.46 -15.50
N PHE A 60 -7.99 -0.33 -14.94
CA PHE A 60 -8.62 0.23 -13.73
C PHE A 60 -9.95 0.93 -14.02
N LYS A 61 -10.19 1.35 -15.27
CA LYS A 61 -11.52 1.76 -15.73
C LYS A 61 -12.48 0.58 -15.71
N GLU A 62 -12.12 -0.52 -16.35
CA GLU A 62 -12.98 -1.73 -16.41
C GLU A 62 -13.27 -2.27 -15.01
N GLN A 63 -12.24 -2.39 -14.17
CA GLN A 63 -12.40 -2.82 -12.78
C GLN A 63 -13.27 -1.85 -11.97
N GLY A 64 -13.08 -0.53 -12.14
CA GLY A 64 -13.93 0.47 -11.50
C GLY A 64 -15.39 0.33 -11.90
N GLN A 65 -15.68 0.19 -13.20
CA GLN A 65 -17.05 0.02 -13.69
C GLN A 65 -17.69 -1.29 -13.17
N ALA A 66 -16.93 -2.38 -13.09
CA ALA A 66 -17.42 -3.63 -12.54
C ALA A 66 -17.72 -3.51 -11.03
N LEU A 67 -16.80 -2.94 -10.24
CA LEU A 67 -17.02 -2.65 -8.82
C LEU A 67 -18.27 -1.78 -8.61
N ASP A 68 -18.39 -0.70 -9.40
CA ASP A 68 -19.55 0.19 -9.35
C ASP A 68 -20.87 -0.52 -9.65
N LYS A 69 -20.85 -1.54 -10.50
CA LYS A 69 -22.06 -2.26 -10.87
C LYS A 69 -22.46 -3.30 -9.84
N VAL A 70 -21.51 -4.09 -9.33
CA VAL A 70 -21.82 -5.35 -8.63
C VAL A 70 -21.28 -5.47 -7.21
N ALA A 71 -20.33 -4.61 -6.79
CA ALA A 71 -19.79 -4.67 -5.44
C ALA A 71 -20.74 -3.99 -4.45
N ARG A 72 -20.55 -4.32 -3.16
CA ARG A 72 -21.20 -3.55 -2.08
C ARG A 72 -20.74 -2.10 -2.13
N LYS A 73 -21.62 -1.16 -1.78
CA LYS A 73 -21.26 0.28 -1.79
C LYS A 73 -20.34 0.68 -0.65
N ASP A 74 -20.25 -0.14 0.38
CA ASP A 74 -19.30 -0.01 1.49
C ASP A 74 -18.01 -0.84 1.29
N VAL A 75 -17.79 -1.41 0.09
CA VAL A 75 -16.57 -2.16 -0.23
C VAL A 75 -15.32 -1.32 0.03
N LYS A 76 -14.27 -1.92 0.61
CA LYS A 76 -12.95 -1.30 0.79
C LYS A 76 -12.01 -1.79 -0.32
N ILE A 77 -11.52 -0.87 -1.15
CA ILE A 77 -10.66 -1.17 -2.30
C ILE A 77 -9.22 -0.75 -2.00
N LEU A 78 -8.30 -1.71 -2.05
CA LEU A 78 -6.86 -1.49 -1.95
C LEU A 78 -6.18 -1.74 -3.30
N VAL A 79 -5.59 -0.70 -3.88
CA VAL A 79 -4.75 -0.81 -5.08
C VAL A 79 -3.31 -1.05 -4.71
N VAL A 80 -2.78 -2.18 -5.18
CA VAL A 80 -1.38 -2.61 -5.01
C VAL A 80 -0.62 -2.49 -6.33
N GLY A 81 -1.32 -2.73 -7.45
CA GLY A 81 -0.74 -2.69 -8.79
C GLY A 81 -0.24 -1.30 -9.18
N ASN A 82 1.01 -1.21 -9.64
CA ASN A 82 1.65 0.06 -9.98
C ASN A 82 1.18 0.66 -11.31
N PRO A 83 1.10 1.99 -11.45
CA PRO A 83 1.34 3.03 -10.42
C PRO A 83 0.14 3.18 -9.45
N ALA A 84 0.32 2.76 -8.18
CA ALA A 84 -0.79 2.49 -7.27
C ALA A 84 -1.71 3.70 -7.02
N ASN A 85 -1.15 4.87 -6.69
CA ASN A 85 -1.93 6.09 -6.44
C ASN A 85 -2.76 6.50 -7.67
N THR A 86 -2.16 6.52 -8.85
CA THR A 86 -2.84 6.89 -10.10
C THR A 86 -3.91 5.87 -10.47
N ASN A 87 -3.63 4.58 -10.29
CA ASN A 87 -4.57 3.50 -10.55
C ASN A 87 -5.78 3.56 -9.60
N ALA A 88 -5.57 3.84 -8.32
CA ALA A 88 -6.66 4.08 -7.35
C ALA A 88 -7.50 5.29 -7.73
N PHE A 89 -6.86 6.39 -8.14
CA PHE A 89 -7.55 7.56 -8.64
C PHE A 89 -8.45 7.22 -9.85
N ILE A 90 -7.90 6.55 -10.87
CA ILE A 90 -8.64 6.14 -12.06
C ILE A 90 -9.83 5.25 -11.66
N CYS A 91 -9.59 4.24 -10.83
CA CYS A 91 -10.63 3.31 -10.38
C CYS A 91 -11.80 4.07 -9.70
N SER A 92 -11.48 4.99 -8.79
CA SER A 92 -12.49 5.81 -8.10
C SER A 92 -13.33 6.68 -9.05
N LYS A 93 -12.74 7.17 -10.15
CA LYS A 93 -13.46 7.98 -11.15
C LYS A 93 -14.49 7.19 -11.93
N TYR A 94 -14.28 5.89 -12.09
CA TYR A 94 -15.18 5.00 -12.81
C TYR A 94 -16.12 4.21 -11.89
N ALA A 95 -16.12 4.53 -10.59
CA ALA A 95 -17.01 3.96 -9.60
C ALA A 95 -17.70 5.03 -8.74
N PRO A 96 -18.51 5.92 -9.36
CA PRO A 96 -19.08 7.08 -8.69
C PRO A 96 -20.10 6.75 -7.60
N SER A 97 -20.67 5.53 -7.56
CA SER A 97 -21.60 5.11 -6.51
C SER A 97 -20.91 4.65 -5.22
N ILE A 98 -19.59 4.45 -5.26
CA ILE A 98 -18.78 4.05 -4.10
C ILE A 98 -18.09 5.30 -3.53
N PRO A 99 -18.13 5.53 -2.20
CA PRO A 99 -17.45 6.67 -1.58
C PRO A 99 -15.96 6.72 -1.93
N LYS A 100 -15.43 7.91 -2.20
CA LYS A 100 -14.03 8.07 -2.66
C LYS A 100 -13.02 7.60 -1.61
N GLU A 101 -13.35 7.78 -0.33
CA GLU A 101 -12.59 7.32 0.82
C GLU A 101 -12.42 5.80 0.90
N ASN A 102 -13.25 5.04 0.16
CA ASN A 102 -13.15 3.59 0.05
C ASN A 102 -12.14 3.13 -1.02
N PHE A 103 -11.49 4.05 -1.74
CA PHE A 103 -10.39 3.74 -2.66
C PHE A 103 -9.06 4.16 -2.04
N SER A 104 -8.19 3.19 -1.78
CA SER A 104 -6.85 3.44 -1.27
C SER A 104 -5.75 2.87 -2.17
N ALA A 105 -4.56 3.44 -2.07
CA ALA A 105 -3.33 2.94 -2.67
C ALA A 105 -2.34 2.49 -1.57
N MET A 106 -1.61 1.42 -1.84
CA MET A 106 -0.76 0.79 -0.84
C MET A 106 0.61 1.49 -0.70
N THR A 107 0.77 2.31 0.34
CA THR A 107 2.09 2.80 0.83
C THR A 107 2.54 2.10 2.12
N ARG A 108 1.77 1.12 2.60
CA ARG A 108 2.07 0.37 3.83
C ARG A 108 3.39 -0.41 3.76
N LEU A 109 3.79 -0.87 2.58
CA LEU A 109 5.08 -1.55 2.41
C LEU A 109 6.25 -0.58 2.64
N ASP A 110 6.12 0.65 2.15
CA ASP A 110 7.12 1.68 2.36
C ASP A 110 7.22 2.05 3.83
N GLN A 111 6.08 2.17 4.53
CA GLN A 111 6.04 2.42 5.97
C GLN A 111 6.73 1.29 6.74
N ASN A 112 6.41 0.03 6.43
CA ASN A 112 7.04 -1.13 7.05
C ASN A 112 8.57 -1.16 6.80
N ARG A 113 9.02 -0.74 5.61
CA ARG A 113 10.46 -0.61 5.29
C ARG A 113 11.12 0.49 6.12
N ALA A 114 10.48 1.64 6.22
CA ALA A 114 10.95 2.77 7.02
C ALA A 114 11.07 2.40 8.50
N GLN A 115 10.02 1.80 9.07
CA GLN A 115 10.00 1.28 10.44
C GLN A 115 11.15 0.30 10.69
N SER A 116 11.39 -0.64 9.76
CA SER A 116 12.49 -1.59 9.84
C SER A 116 13.87 -0.93 9.80
N GLN A 117 14.07 0.12 8.99
CA GLN A 117 15.35 0.84 8.94
C GLN A 117 15.62 1.60 10.24
N LEU A 118 14.61 2.27 10.81
CA LEU A 118 14.75 2.97 12.09
C LEU A 118 15.04 2.01 13.23
N ALA A 119 14.30 0.89 13.30
CA ALA A 119 14.52 -0.15 14.31
C ALA A 119 15.94 -0.73 14.24
N ALA A 120 16.44 -1.00 13.02
CA ALA A 120 17.80 -1.48 12.81
C ALA A 120 18.87 -0.45 13.21
N LYS A 121 18.68 0.83 12.87
CA LYS A 121 19.59 1.92 13.25
C LYS A 121 19.68 2.11 14.77
N LEU A 122 18.58 1.90 15.47
CA LEU A 122 18.47 2.05 16.94
C LEU A 122 18.78 0.77 17.72
N GLY A 123 18.89 -0.39 17.05
CA GLY A 123 19.15 -1.66 17.71
C GLY A 123 17.97 -2.16 18.57
N VAL A 124 16.74 -1.83 18.18
CA VAL A 124 15.51 -2.18 18.92
C VAL A 124 14.59 -3.12 18.12
N PRO A 125 13.69 -3.85 18.79
CA PRO A 125 12.62 -4.57 18.11
C PRO A 125 11.75 -3.65 17.23
N VAL A 126 11.32 -4.13 16.06
CA VAL A 126 10.54 -3.30 15.11
C VAL A 126 9.20 -2.82 15.70
N GLN A 127 8.59 -3.62 16.57
CA GLN A 127 7.33 -3.30 17.25
C GLN A 127 7.45 -2.10 18.19
N ASP A 128 8.68 -1.77 18.64
CA ASP A 128 8.95 -0.66 19.53
C ASP A 128 9.08 0.67 18.79
N VAL A 129 9.07 0.67 17.46
CA VAL A 129 9.03 1.89 16.63
C VAL A 129 7.61 2.08 16.09
N LYS A 130 6.98 3.24 16.35
CA LYS A 130 5.67 3.59 15.79
C LYS A 130 5.63 5.00 15.22
N ASN A 131 4.57 5.33 14.48
CA ASN A 131 4.26 6.65 13.93
C ASN A 131 5.29 7.20 12.91
N VAL A 132 6.01 6.31 12.22
CA VAL A 132 6.72 6.67 10.98
C VAL A 132 5.70 6.84 9.85
N ILE A 133 5.88 7.90 9.06
CA ILE A 133 4.90 8.32 8.05
C ILE A 133 5.52 8.23 6.66
N ILE A 134 4.75 7.78 5.69
CA ILE A 134 5.10 7.91 4.27
C ILE A 134 4.15 8.93 3.66
N TRP A 135 4.72 10.01 3.13
CA TRP A 135 3.98 11.03 2.41
C TRP A 135 4.10 10.83 0.89
N GLY A 136 3.02 11.13 0.17
CA GLY A 136 3.04 11.27 -1.28
C GLY A 136 2.75 10.00 -2.08
N ASN A 137 3.47 9.85 -3.18
CA ASN A 137 3.21 8.82 -4.17
C ASN A 137 3.95 7.52 -3.82
N HIS A 138 3.37 6.36 -4.08
CA HIS A 138 4.09 5.07 -4.05
C HIS A 138 5.09 5.01 -5.23
N SER A 139 6.24 5.65 -5.06
CA SER A 139 7.28 5.78 -6.07
C SER A 139 8.64 6.11 -5.43
N SER A 140 9.66 6.38 -6.26
CA SER A 140 10.93 6.91 -5.80
C SER A 140 10.86 8.34 -5.23
N THR A 141 9.72 9.04 -5.41
CA THR A 141 9.51 10.41 -4.90
C THR A 141 8.67 10.43 -3.62
N GLN A 142 8.40 9.28 -3.01
CA GLN A 142 7.81 9.20 -1.66
C GLN A 142 8.70 9.93 -0.64
N PHE A 143 8.10 10.43 0.43
CA PHE A 143 8.84 11.04 1.54
C PHE A 143 8.63 10.24 2.84
N PRO A 144 9.60 9.39 3.21
CA PRO A 144 9.64 8.73 4.51
C PRO A 144 10.01 9.74 5.60
N ASP A 145 9.11 9.94 6.55
CA ASP A 145 9.18 10.96 7.57
C ASP A 145 9.20 10.32 8.97
N ALA A 146 10.29 10.58 9.69
CA ALA A 146 10.52 10.11 11.05
C ALA A 146 10.28 11.20 12.11
N SER A 147 9.88 12.41 11.71
CA SER A 147 9.74 13.57 12.62
C SER A 147 8.78 13.30 13.79
N ASN A 148 7.70 12.57 13.53
CA ASN A 148 6.69 12.19 14.52
C ASN A 148 6.83 10.72 14.98
N ALA A 149 7.83 10.01 14.47
CA ALA A 149 8.05 8.62 14.87
C ALA A 149 8.56 8.58 16.31
N ILE A 150 8.12 7.58 17.07
CA ILE A 150 8.54 7.36 18.44
C ILE A 150 9.06 5.94 18.61
N VAL A 151 9.99 5.78 19.54
CA VAL A 151 10.66 4.53 19.85
C VAL A 151 10.62 4.25 21.34
N LYS A 152 10.30 3.00 21.70
CA LYS A 152 10.43 2.49 23.05
C LYS A 152 11.81 1.86 23.24
N ILE A 153 12.55 2.30 24.26
CA ILE A 153 13.85 1.76 24.65
C ILE A 153 13.75 1.38 26.13
N GLY A 154 13.58 0.08 26.39
CA GLY A 154 13.26 -0.41 27.73
C GLY A 154 11.88 0.09 28.18
N SER A 155 11.81 0.83 29.28
CA SER A 155 10.58 1.45 29.79
C SER A 155 10.35 2.89 29.31
N LEU A 156 11.31 3.47 28.57
CA LEU A 156 11.25 4.86 28.14
C LEU A 156 10.74 4.97 26.70
N GLU A 157 9.87 5.94 26.45
CA GLU A 157 9.47 6.34 25.10
C GLU A 157 10.22 7.63 24.72
N LYS A 158 10.76 7.68 23.50
CA LYS A 158 11.48 8.84 22.96
C LYS A 158 11.05 9.10 21.52
N SER A 159 11.12 10.35 21.08
CA SER A 159 11.03 10.65 19.65
C SER A 159 12.22 10.01 18.91
N VAL A 160 11.98 9.41 17.76
CA VAL A 160 13.03 8.83 16.90
C VAL A 160 14.12 9.86 16.53
N PRO A 161 13.80 11.13 16.19
CA PRO A 161 14.84 12.13 15.93
C PRO A 161 15.81 12.32 17.10
N ALA A 162 15.29 12.45 18.33
CA ALA A 162 16.13 12.56 19.52
C ALA A 162 16.91 11.27 19.85
N ALA A 163 16.34 10.09 19.57
CA ALA A 163 17.01 8.82 19.82
C ALA A 163 18.14 8.54 18.82
N ILE A 164 17.95 8.92 17.55
CA ILE A 164 18.96 8.78 16.50
C ILE A 164 20.01 9.89 16.59
N ASN A 165 19.60 11.11 16.96
CA ASN A 165 20.46 12.29 17.12
C ASN A 165 21.39 12.56 15.92
N ASP A 166 20.86 12.33 14.72
CA ASP A 166 21.56 12.43 13.44
C ASP A 166 20.57 12.88 12.35
N ASP A 167 20.37 14.19 12.29
CA ASP A 167 19.44 14.86 11.38
C ASP A 167 19.83 14.67 9.91
N GLU A 168 21.13 14.60 9.62
CA GLU A 168 21.64 14.38 8.27
C GLU A 168 21.29 12.98 7.78
N TYR A 169 21.49 11.95 8.62
CA TYR A 169 21.06 10.60 8.31
C TYR A 169 19.56 10.52 8.01
N LEU A 170 18.73 11.15 8.86
CA LEU A 170 17.27 11.14 8.70
C LEU A 170 16.80 11.82 7.42
N LYS A 171 17.43 12.94 7.03
CA LYS A 171 17.06 13.70 5.83
C LYS A 171 17.66 13.14 4.54
N SER A 172 18.68 12.28 4.61
CA SER A 172 19.41 11.78 3.42
C SER A 172 19.38 10.26 3.31
N SER A 173 20.26 9.58 4.04
CA SER A 173 20.53 8.14 3.91
C SER A 173 19.31 7.29 4.23
N PHE A 174 18.55 7.65 5.26
CA PHE A 174 17.30 6.99 5.60
C PHE A 174 16.29 7.07 4.44
N VAL A 175 16.00 8.28 3.97
CA VAL A 175 15.05 8.53 2.86
C VAL A 175 15.45 7.77 1.61
N SER A 176 16.71 7.92 1.17
CA SER A 176 17.27 7.26 -0.02
C SER A 176 17.20 5.73 0.09
N THR A 177 17.47 5.18 1.28
CA THR A 177 17.44 3.73 1.51
C THR A 177 16.03 3.16 1.37
N VAL A 178 15.02 3.85 1.94
CA VAL A 178 13.62 3.42 1.83
C VAL A 178 13.14 3.51 0.39
N GLN A 179 13.38 4.64 -0.30
CA GLN A 179 13.03 4.85 -1.71
C GLN A 179 13.64 3.78 -2.64
N LYS A 180 14.87 3.33 -2.37
CA LYS A 180 15.60 2.34 -3.19
C LYS A 180 15.41 0.90 -2.73
N ARG A 181 14.65 0.64 -1.66
CA ARG A 181 14.56 -0.69 -1.04
C ARG A 181 14.01 -1.76 -1.97
N GLY A 182 13.05 -1.41 -2.83
CA GLY A 182 12.53 -2.33 -3.84
C GLY A 182 13.60 -2.83 -4.80
N ALA A 183 14.43 -1.92 -5.32
CA ALA A 183 15.54 -2.25 -6.22
C ALA A 183 16.60 -3.10 -5.51
N ALA A 184 16.92 -2.81 -4.24
CA ALA A 184 17.84 -3.62 -3.46
C ALA A 184 17.36 -5.08 -3.29
N VAL A 185 16.05 -5.30 -3.06
CA VAL A 185 15.49 -6.66 -2.96
C VAL A 185 15.58 -7.38 -4.31
N ILE A 186 15.26 -6.69 -5.42
CA ILE A 186 15.37 -7.26 -6.77
C ILE A 186 16.83 -7.65 -7.07
N ALA A 187 17.78 -6.78 -6.75
CA ALA A 187 19.20 -7.04 -6.98
C ALA A 187 19.67 -8.31 -6.25
N ALA A 188 19.23 -8.50 -5.01
CA ALA A 188 19.58 -9.63 -4.15
C ALA A 188 18.85 -10.94 -4.53
N ARG A 189 17.53 -10.89 -4.79
CA ARG A 189 16.71 -12.09 -5.01
C ARG A 189 16.47 -12.44 -6.48
N LYS A 190 16.81 -11.53 -7.41
CA LYS A 190 16.42 -11.58 -8.83
C LYS A 190 14.91 -11.63 -9.07
N MET A 191 14.13 -11.35 -8.03
CA MET A 191 12.66 -11.35 -8.03
C MET A 191 12.15 -10.16 -7.25
N SER A 192 10.92 -9.73 -7.55
CA SER A 192 10.25 -8.67 -6.79
C SER A 192 10.00 -9.07 -5.33
N SER A 193 9.73 -8.08 -4.49
CA SER A 193 9.48 -8.28 -3.06
C SER A 193 8.03 -8.73 -2.77
N ALA A 194 7.58 -9.81 -3.43
CA ALA A 194 6.20 -10.27 -3.39
C ALA A 194 5.70 -10.59 -1.97
N LEU A 195 6.49 -11.34 -1.18
CA LEU A 195 6.14 -11.70 0.20
C LEU A 195 5.85 -10.48 1.09
N SER A 196 6.76 -9.51 1.10
CA SER A 196 6.59 -8.32 1.94
C SER A 196 5.50 -7.39 1.41
N ALA A 197 5.25 -7.35 0.10
CA ALA A 197 4.10 -6.65 -0.48
C ALA A 197 2.77 -7.29 -0.06
N ALA A 198 2.64 -8.62 -0.12
CA ALA A 198 1.44 -9.33 0.35
C ALA A 198 1.17 -9.12 1.84
N LYS A 199 2.23 -9.16 2.67
CA LYS A 199 2.14 -8.83 4.10
C LYS A 199 1.67 -7.41 4.32
N ALA A 200 2.21 -6.44 3.57
CA ALA A 200 1.81 -5.04 3.69
C ALA A 200 0.36 -4.80 3.24
N ALA A 201 -0.11 -5.51 2.22
CA ALA A 201 -1.51 -5.45 1.78
C ALA A 201 -2.45 -6.00 2.87
N SER A 202 -2.07 -7.13 3.47
CA SER A 202 -2.81 -7.74 4.58
C SER A 202 -2.86 -6.82 5.80
N ASP A 203 -1.73 -6.22 6.17
CA ASP A 203 -1.64 -5.23 7.24
C ASP A 203 -2.52 -4.00 7.01
N HIS A 204 -2.49 -3.46 5.79
CA HIS A 204 -3.28 -2.30 5.39
C HIS A 204 -4.77 -2.58 5.58
N MET A 205 -5.25 -3.70 5.03
CA MET A 205 -6.67 -4.05 5.13
C MET A 205 -7.07 -4.44 6.54
N ARG A 206 -6.23 -5.16 7.29
CA ARG A 206 -6.49 -5.46 8.70
C ARG A 206 -6.70 -4.17 9.50
N ASP A 207 -5.76 -3.23 9.42
CA ASP A 207 -5.85 -1.98 10.20
C ASP A 207 -7.04 -1.11 9.72
N TRP A 208 -7.43 -1.19 8.44
CA TRP A 208 -8.60 -0.47 7.93
C TRP A 208 -9.94 -1.07 8.39
N PHE A 209 -10.02 -2.39 8.58
CA PHE A 209 -11.22 -3.06 9.09
C PHE A 209 -11.31 -3.10 10.62
N GLN A 210 -10.18 -3.24 11.30
CA GLN A 210 -10.12 -3.50 12.75
C GLN A 210 -9.61 -2.30 13.56
N GLY A 211 -9.15 -1.24 12.90
CA GLY A 211 -8.47 -0.10 13.51
C GLY A 211 -6.98 -0.36 13.75
N SER A 212 -6.20 0.72 13.83
CA SER A 212 -4.76 0.69 14.11
C SER A 212 -4.42 0.87 15.59
N GLY A 213 -5.41 1.18 16.44
CA GLY A 213 -5.22 1.52 17.85
C GLY A 213 -4.66 2.94 18.01
N ASP A 214 -3.61 3.09 18.80
CA ASP A 214 -2.87 4.35 19.00
C ASP A 214 -1.81 4.61 17.92
N ARG A 215 -1.61 3.68 16.99
CA ARG A 215 -0.58 3.74 15.95
C ARG A 215 -1.09 4.46 14.71
N TRP A 216 -0.24 5.30 14.11
CA TRP A 216 -0.49 5.87 12.79
C TRP A 216 -0.04 4.92 11.69
N VAL A 217 -0.84 4.82 10.63
CA VAL A 217 -0.49 4.04 9.44
C VAL A 217 -0.49 4.92 8.20
N SER A 218 0.30 4.54 7.20
CA SER A 218 0.36 5.25 5.92
C SER A 218 -0.57 4.59 4.92
N MET A 219 -1.53 5.38 4.42
CA MET A 219 -2.47 4.98 3.39
C MET A 219 -2.51 6.05 2.30
N GLY A 220 -2.40 5.64 1.03
CA GLY A 220 -2.72 6.49 -0.09
C GLY A 220 -4.23 6.68 -0.15
N VAL A 221 -4.73 7.86 0.17
CA VAL A 221 -6.17 8.17 0.17
C VAL A 221 -6.45 9.39 -0.69
N VAL A 222 -7.71 9.58 -1.09
CA VAL A 222 -8.11 10.77 -1.84
C VAL A 222 -7.98 12.00 -0.93
N SER A 223 -7.16 12.96 -1.35
CA SER A 223 -6.93 14.17 -0.57
C SER A 223 -8.17 15.07 -0.51
N ASP A 224 -8.47 15.54 0.70
CA ASP A 224 -9.47 16.55 1.04
C ASP A 224 -8.90 17.99 1.11
N GLY A 225 -7.59 18.14 0.86
CA GLY A 225 -6.86 19.40 1.00
C GLY A 225 -6.00 19.49 2.27
N SER A 226 -6.02 18.46 3.12
CA SER A 226 -5.19 18.38 4.33
C SER A 226 -3.72 18.65 4.01
N TYR A 227 -3.05 19.35 4.94
CA TYR A 227 -1.65 19.77 4.81
C TYR A 227 -1.33 20.60 3.54
N GLY A 228 -2.34 21.25 2.95
CA GLY A 228 -2.17 22.05 1.71
C GLY A 228 -1.96 21.20 0.46
N THR A 229 -2.24 19.90 0.52
CA THR A 229 -2.15 19.02 -0.65
C THR A 229 -3.27 19.34 -1.66
N PRO A 230 -3.04 19.14 -2.98
CA PRO A 230 -4.11 19.30 -3.96
C PRO A 230 -5.29 18.37 -3.65
N ARG A 231 -6.52 18.87 -3.76
CA ARG A 231 -7.72 18.03 -3.61
C ARG A 231 -7.84 17.02 -4.75
N ASP A 232 -8.55 15.94 -4.48
CA ASP A 232 -8.92 14.91 -5.46
C ASP A 232 -7.73 14.12 -6.06
N VAL A 233 -6.52 14.23 -5.53
CA VAL A 233 -5.41 13.31 -5.87
C VAL A 233 -5.27 12.23 -4.80
N VAL A 234 -4.87 11.03 -5.19
CA VAL A 234 -4.54 9.98 -4.22
C VAL A 234 -3.12 10.22 -3.71
N TYR A 235 -3.00 10.51 -2.42
CA TYR A 235 -1.76 10.91 -1.76
C TYR A 235 -1.64 10.15 -0.43
N SER A 236 -0.44 9.75 -0.06
CA SER A 236 -0.21 9.04 1.21
C SER A 236 -0.17 9.99 2.38
N PHE A 237 -0.97 9.70 3.41
CA PHE A 237 -1.07 10.46 4.64
C PHE A 237 -0.87 9.55 5.86
N PRO A 238 -0.53 10.12 7.03
CA PRO A 238 -0.80 9.45 8.29
C PRO A 238 -2.31 9.40 8.53
N VAL A 239 -2.84 8.22 8.82
CA VAL A 239 -4.24 7.98 9.21
C VAL A 239 -4.33 7.07 10.42
#